data_AF-A0A2D4RXN0-F1
#
_entry.id   AF-A0A2D4RXN0-F1
#
_cell.length_a   1.000
_cell.length_b   1.000
_cell.length_c   1.000
_cell.angle_alpha   90.00
_cell.angle_beta   90.00
_cell.angle_gamma   90.00
#
_symmetry.space_group_name_H-M   'P 1'
#
loop_
_entity.id
_entity.type
_entity.pdbx_description
1 polymer ?
#
loop_
_entity_poly.entity_id
_entity_poly.type
_entity_poly.pdbx_seq_one_letter_code
_entity_poly.pdbx_strand_id
1 'polypeptide(L)'
;MKHVKKNPDHVDLLEDLTATGTWYLDLQTMTFTEMSEKNYEIYGISKEKPPSYEDFLFNYVLLDDQPYCEQKRLEILQTQGPQKFLLEFRIIKQDTGAIHKQRVLVQRVEDGENNLIGLRGATTDCGPT
;
A
#
# COMPACT_ATOMS: atom_id res chain seq x y z
N MET A 1 30.14 -1.62 1.36
CA MET A 1 28.67 -1.54 1.31
C MET A 1 28.15 -1.37 2.72
N LYS A 2 27.63 -0.19 3.08
CA LYS A 2 26.96 0.01 4.37
C LYS A 2 25.50 -0.38 4.18
N HIS A 3 25.12 -1.56 4.68
CA HIS A 3 23.70 -1.83 4.93
C HIS A 3 23.24 -0.80 5.95
N VAL A 4 22.48 0.20 5.50
CA VAL A 4 21.67 1.01 6.39
C VAL A 4 20.66 0.02 6.97
N LYS A 5 20.94 -0.49 8.16
CA LYS A 5 19.92 -1.13 8.98
C LYS A 5 18.84 -0.07 9.17
N LYS A 6 17.72 -0.18 8.42
CA LYS A 6 16.48 0.47 8.84
C LYS A 6 16.30 0.05 10.29
N ASN A 7 16.25 1.02 11.20
CA ASN A 7 15.93 0.73 12.59
C ASN A 7 14.41 0.53 12.66
N PRO A 8 13.90 -0.70 12.71
CA PRO A 8 12.46 -0.96 12.66
C PRO A 8 11.70 -0.17 13.73
N ASP A 9 12.30 0.01 14.90
CA ASP A 9 11.77 0.74 16.05
C ASP A 9 11.27 2.17 15.73
N HIS A 10 11.89 2.89 14.79
CA HIS A 10 11.43 4.24 14.43
C HIS A 10 10.27 4.24 13.46
N VAL A 11 10.16 3.21 12.62
CA VAL A 11 9.05 3.05 11.68
C VAL A 11 7.81 2.67 12.46
N ASP A 12 7.91 1.65 13.32
CA ASP A 12 6.81 1.19 14.17
C ASP A 12 6.28 2.32 15.07
N LEU A 13 7.17 3.10 15.71
CA LEU A 13 6.78 4.25 16.54
C LEU A 13 6.08 5.37 15.74
N LEU A 14 6.47 5.59 14.48
CA LEU A 14 5.80 6.57 13.62
C LEU A 14 4.45 6.06 13.11
N GLU A 15 4.33 4.76 12.86
CA GLU A 15 3.06 4.11 12.51
C GLU A 15 2.06 4.23 13.66
N ASP A 16 2.49 3.93 14.88
CA ASP A 16 1.69 4.07 16.11
C ASP A 16 1.24 5.53 16.33
N LEU A 17 2.14 6.49 16.14
CA LEU A 17 1.84 7.91 16.33
C LEU A 17 0.85 8.47 15.29
N THR A 18 0.86 7.93 14.07
CA THR A 18 0.11 8.49 12.93
C THR A 18 -1.08 7.62 12.50
N ALA A 19 -1.35 6.51 13.21
CA ALA A 19 -2.34 5.51 12.84
C ALA A 19 -2.27 5.08 11.36
N THR A 20 -1.05 5.07 10.81
CA THR A 20 -0.77 4.85 9.39
C THR A 20 -0.19 3.46 9.19
N GLY A 21 -0.76 2.68 8.28
CA GLY A 21 -0.20 1.37 7.93
C GLY A 21 0.81 1.49 6.80
N THR A 22 1.97 0.85 6.93
CA THR A 22 2.93 0.68 5.83
C THR A 22 2.81 -0.67 5.13
N TRP A 23 3.25 -0.70 3.87
CA TRP A 23 3.28 -1.88 3.03
C TRP A 23 4.41 -1.82 2.00
N TYR A 24 4.84 -2.99 1.53
CA TYR A 24 5.67 -3.16 0.34
C TYR A 24 4.95 -4.10 -0.62
N LEU A 25 4.84 -3.70 -1.89
CA LEU A 25 4.37 -4.52 -3.01
C LEU A 25 5.57 -4.95 -3.84
N ASP A 26 5.81 -6.24 -3.89
CA ASP A 26 6.78 -6.84 -4.80
C ASP A 26 6.19 -6.86 -6.22
N LEU A 27 6.89 -6.28 -7.20
CA LEU A 27 6.38 -6.17 -8.57
C LEU A 27 6.64 -7.43 -9.41
N GLN A 28 7.55 -8.31 -8.97
CA GLN A 28 7.79 -9.58 -9.64
C GLN A 28 6.68 -10.58 -9.30
N THR A 29 6.30 -10.67 -8.02
CA THR A 29 5.28 -11.61 -7.55
C THR A 29 3.88 -10.99 -7.48
N MET A 30 3.77 -9.66 -7.54
CA MET A 30 2.53 -8.90 -7.36
C MET A 30 1.85 -9.19 -6.01
N THR A 31 2.66 -9.37 -4.96
CA THR A 31 2.19 -9.65 -3.59
C THR A 31 2.69 -8.61 -2.60
N PHE A 32 1.87 -8.28 -1.60
CA PHE A 32 2.33 -7.47 -0.49
C PHE A 32 3.19 -8.31 0.47
N THR A 33 4.40 -7.86 0.84
CA THR A 33 5.36 -8.66 1.65
C THR A 33 5.76 -8.02 2.98
N GLU A 34 5.67 -6.70 3.12
CA GLU A 34 5.99 -5.96 4.36
C GLU A 34 4.77 -5.19 4.88
N MET A 35 3.64 -5.87 5.12
CA MET A 35 2.43 -5.21 5.65
C MET A 35 2.51 -5.04 7.17
N SER A 36 2.41 -3.80 7.64
CA SER A 36 2.21 -3.46 9.05
C SER A 36 0.89 -4.01 9.61
N GLU A 37 0.84 -4.20 10.93
CA GLU A 37 -0.38 -4.61 11.64
C GLU A 37 -1.55 -3.67 11.35
N LYS A 38 -1.26 -2.37 11.26
CA LYS A 38 -2.25 -1.34 11.02
C LYS A 38 -2.97 -1.50 9.68
N ASN A 39 -2.29 -1.97 8.63
CA ASN A 39 -2.97 -2.22 7.36
C ASN A 39 -4.01 -3.34 7.46
N TYR A 40 -3.73 -4.40 8.23
CA TYR A 40 -4.71 -5.47 8.44
C TYR A 40 -5.98 -4.95 9.12
N GLU A 41 -5.85 -4.02 10.08
CA GLU A 41 -6.98 -3.36 10.72
C GLU A 41 -7.76 -2.42 9.78
N ILE A 42 -7.05 -1.69 8.91
CA ILE A 42 -7.65 -0.77 7.93
C ILE A 42 -8.50 -1.55 6.93
N TYR A 43 -8.03 -2.71 6.46
CA TYR A 43 -8.76 -3.53 5.50
C TYR A 43 -9.75 -4.51 6.16
N GLY A 44 -9.65 -4.74 7.47
CA GLY A 44 -10.50 -5.69 8.20
C GLY A 44 -10.22 -7.14 7.80
N ILE A 45 -8.94 -7.50 7.61
CA ILE A 45 -8.51 -8.83 7.13
C ILE A 45 -7.59 -9.54 8.15
N SER A 46 -7.53 -10.87 8.06
CA SER A 46 -6.64 -11.69 8.89
C SER A 46 -5.15 -11.51 8.54
N LYS A 47 -4.28 -11.65 9.54
CA LYS A 47 -2.81 -11.62 9.41
C LYS A 47 -2.21 -12.93 8.85
N GLU A 48 -3.00 -13.97 8.63
CA GLU A 48 -2.50 -15.29 8.21
C GLU A 48 -1.76 -15.26 6.87
N LYS A 49 -2.22 -14.43 5.93
CA LYS A 49 -1.58 -14.25 4.62
C LYS A 49 -1.82 -12.84 4.08
N PRO A 50 -0.77 -12.11 3.66
CA PRO A 50 -0.95 -10.87 2.92
C PRO A 50 -1.72 -11.11 1.60
N PRO A 51 -2.59 -10.17 1.19
CA PRO A 51 -3.27 -10.21 -0.10
C PRO A 51 -2.28 -10.10 -1.27
N SER A 52 -2.71 -10.58 -2.45
CA SER A 52 -2.10 -10.15 -3.70
C SER A 52 -2.57 -8.73 -4.08
N TYR A 53 -1.90 -8.09 -5.05
CA TYR A 53 -2.42 -6.84 -5.61
C TYR A 53 -3.79 -7.04 -6.26
N GLU A 54 -4.02 -8.19 -6.90
CA GLU A 54 -5.30 -8.54 -7.52
C GLU A 54 -6.43 -8.63 -6.48
N ASP A 55 -6.17 -9.32 -5.36
CA ASP A 55 -7.12 -9.41 -4.25
C ASP A 55 -7.44 -8.02 -3.69
N PHE A 56 -6.41 -7.20 -3.48
CA PHE A 56 -6.59 -5.81 -3.05
C PHE A 56 -7.49 -5.03 -4.01
N LEU A 57 -7.18 -5.05 -5.31
CA LEU A 57 -7.87 -4.24 -6.30
C LEU A 57 -9.33 -4.69 -6.46
N PHE A 58 -9.60 -5.99 -6.52
CA PHE A 58 -10.94 -6.47 -6.87
C PHE A 58 -11.85 -6.72 -5.66
N ASN A 59 -11.29 -7.05 -4.49
CA ASN A 59 -12.10 -7.34 -3.31
C ASN A 59 -12.17 -6.17 -2.33
N TYR A 60 -11.16 -5.30 -2.27
CA TYR A 60 -11.06 -4.27 -1.23
C TYR A 60 -11.36 -2.88 -1.78
N VAL A 61 -10.86 -2.54 -2.97
CA VAL A 61 -11.17 -1.25 -3.59
C VAL A 61 -12.62 -1.24 -4.09
N LEU A 62 -13.37 -0.19 -3.76
CA LEU A 62 -14.73 -0.01 -4.24
C LEU A 62 -14.75 0.02 -5.77
N LEU A 63 -15.70 -0.67 -6.41
CA LEU A 63 -15.74 -0.91 -7.86
C LEU A 63 -15.48 0.35 -8.71
N ASP A 64 -16.12 1.46 -8.38
CA ASP A 64 -15.98 2.73 -9.10
C ASP A 64 -14.56 3.32 -9.05
N ASP A 65 -13.79 2.99 -8.02
CA ASP A 65 -12.45 3.53 -7.78
C ASP A 65 -11.34 2.58 -8.31
N GLN A 66 -11.69 1.36 -8.74
CA GLN A 66 -10.72 0.37 -9.25
C GLN A 66 -9.97 0.87 -10.49
N PRO A 67 -10.64 1.43 -11.54
CA PRO A 67 -9.92 1.93 -12.71
C PRO A 67 -8.93 3.04 -12.38
N TYR A 68 -9.29 3.90 -11.42
CA TYR A 68 -8.42 4.98 -10.97
C TYR A 68 -7.17 4.46 -10.26
N CYS A 69 -7.33 3.48 -9.35
CA CYS A 69 -6.21 2.86 -8.65
C CYS A 69 -5.26 2.16 -9.62
N GLU A 70 -5.80 1.41 -10.57
CA GLU A 70 -5.00 0.69 -11.56
C GLU A 70 -4.28 1.64 -12.51
N GLN A 71 -4.96 2.70 -12.97
CA GLN A 71 -4.31 3.74 -13.77
C GLN A 71 -3.11 4.34 -13.03
N LYS A 72 -3.27 4.67 -11.73
CA LYS A 72 -2.18 5.21 -10.92
C LYS A 72 -1.01 4.24 -10.74
N ARG A 73 -1.29 2.94 -10.60
CA ARG A 73 -0.23 1.92 -10.62
C ARG A 73 0.48 1.91 -11.96
N LEU A 74 -0.24 1.89 -13.08
CA LEU A 74 0.38 1.90 -14.41
C LEU A 74 1.23 3.15 -14.65
N GLU A 75 0.78 4.33 -14.20
CA GLU A 75 1.52 5.59 -14.29
C GLU A 75 2.88 5.52 -13.57
N ILE A 76 2.93 5.03 -12.32
CA ILE A 76 4.19 4.97 -11.56
C ILE A 76 5.18 3.95 -12.11
N LEU A 77 4.69 2.91 -12.80
CA LEU A 77 5.53 1.87 -13.41
C LEU A 77 6.24 2.32 -14.69
N GLN A 78 5.78 3.41 -15.32
CA GLN A 78 6.43 3.92 -16.54
C GLN A 78 7.87 4.35 -16.27
N THR A 79 8.77 4.20 -17.25
CA THR A 79 10.17 4.66 -17.12
C THR A 79 10.28 6.14 -16.78
N GLN A 80 9.37 6.98 -17.32
CA GLN A 80 9.26 8.41 -17.01
C GLN A 80 8.13 8.73 -16.02
N GLY A 81 7.62 7.70 -15.31
CA GLY A 81 6.59 7.85 -14.31
C GLY A 81 7.07 8.65 -13.09
N PRO A 82 6.13 9.13 -12.25
CA PRO A 82 6.48 9.87 -11.04
C PRO A 82 7.27 8.99 -10.06
N GLN A 83 8.16 9.59 -9.27
CA GLN A 83 8.89 8.88 -8.21
C GLN A 83 8.00 8.50 -7.02
N LYS A 84 6.97 9.31 -6.79
CA LYS A 84 5.95 9.10 -5.75
C LYS A 84 4.66 9.81 -6.13
N PHE A 85 3.53 9.33 -5.63
CA PHE A 85 2.25 10.02 -5.75
C PHE A 85 1.36 9.75 -4.54
N LEU A 86 0.39 10.62 -4.33
CA LEU A 86 -0.68 10.47 -3.34
C LEU A 86 -1.97 10.11 -4.09
N LEU A 87 -2.72 9.15 -3.58
CA LEU A 87 -4.06 8.84 -4.08
C LEU A 87 -5.06 8.73 -2.92
N GLU A 88 -6.30 9.13 -3.19
CA GLU A 88 -7.43 8.95 -2.29
C GLU A 88 -8.49 8.14 -3.02
N PHE A 89 -9.03 7.13 -2.37
CA PHE A 89 -10.03 6.23 -2.93
C PHE A 89 -10.79 5.52 -1.79
N ARG A 90 -11.89 4.88 -2.12
CA ARG A 90 -12.73 4.15 -1.19
C ARG A 90 -12.39 2.66 -1.18
N ILE A 91 -12.51 2.07 -0.01
CA ILE A 91 -12.41 0.64 0.22
C ILE A 91 -13.64 0.11 0.92
N ILE A 92 -13.87 -1.19 0.77
CA ILE A 92 -14.81 -1.97 1.54
C ILE A 92 -14.00 -2.70 2.62
N LYS A 93 -14.27 -2.42 3.90
CA LYS A 93 -13.73 -3.20 5.00
C LYS A 93 -14.29 -4.62 4.96
N GLN A 94 -13.41 -5.62 4.98
CA GLN A 94 -13.80 -7.01 4.72
C GLN A 94 -14.52 -7.66 5.91
N ASP A 95 -14.32 -7.16 7.13
CA ASP A 95 -14.97 -7.65 8.34
C ASP A 95 -16.39 -7.10 8.54
N THR A 96 -16.68 -5.91 8.01
CA THR A 96 -17.90 -5.14 8.31
C THR A 96 -18.71 -4.78 7.06
N GLY A 97 -18.11 -4.80 5.87
CA GLY A 97 -18.72 -4.30 4.64
C GLY A 97 -18.83 -2.77 4.59
N ALA A 98 -18.31 -2.05 5.58
CA ALA A 98 -18.36 -0.60 5.63
C ALA A 98 -17.46 0.02 4.56
N ILE A 99 -17.95 1.09 3.93
CA ILE A 99 -17.16 1.83 2.95
C ILE A 99 -16.39 2.92 3.67
N HIS A 100 -15.07 2.91 3.52
CA HIS A 100 -14.17 3.88 4.11
C HIS A 100 -13.40 4.61 3.01
N LYS A 101 -13.15 5.90 3.20
CA LYS A 101 -12.18 6.63 2.38
C LYS A 101 -10.80 6.39 2.95
N GLN A 102 -9.82 6.14 2.09
CA GLN A 102 -8.42 6.12 2.48
C GLN A 102 -7.57 7.08 1.66
N ARG A 103 -6.43 7.44 2.22
CA ARG A 103 -5.35 8.19 1.57
C ARG A 103 -4.09 7.35 1.62
N VAL A 104 -3.43 7.21 0.47
CA VAL A 104 -2.23 6.38 0.35
C VAL A 104 -1.12 7.18 -0.33
N LEU A 105 0.08 7.19 0.26
CA LEU A 105 1.30 7.66 -0.39
C LEU A 105 2.02 6.44 -0.96
N VAL A 106 2.39 6.49 -2.23
CA VAL A 106 3.12 5.42 -2.93
C VAL A 106 4.44 5.95 -3.44
N GLN A 107 5.51 5.16 -3.32
CA GLN A 107 6.83 5.47 -3.83
C GLN A 107 7.44 4.25 -4.55
N ARG A 108 8.19 4.52 -5.63
CA ARG A 108 9.04 3.54 -6.30
C ARG A 108 10.12 2.98 -5.37
N VAL A 109 10.43 1.71 -5.52
CA VAL A 109 11.62 1.07 -4.94
C VAL A 109 12.42 0.46 -6.07
N GLU A 110 13.67 0.92 -6.20
CA GLU A 110 14.58 0.53 -7.26
C GLU A 110 15.78 -0.22 -6.65
N ASP A 111 16.38 -1.13 -7.43
CA ASP A 111 17.59 -1.84 -7.06
C ASP A 111 18.86 -0.97 -7.28
N GLY A 112 20.04 -1.57 -7.10
CA GLY A 112 21.33 -0.87 -7.29
C GLY A 112 21.64 -0.46 -8.74
N GLU A 113 20.87 -0.94 -9.72
CA GLU A 113 21.00 -0.64 -11.15
C GLU A 113 19.89 0.30 -11.65
N ASN A 114 19.04 0.79 -10.76
CA ASN A 114 17.84 1.59 -11.03
C ASN A 114 16.72 0.81 -11.74
N ASN A 115 16.70 -0.52 -11.64
CA ASN A 115 15.54 -1.29 -12.07
C ASN A 115 14.44 -1.16 -11.02
N LEU A 116 13.21 -0.90 -11.47
CA LEU A 116 12.05 -0.84 -10.59
C LEU A 116 11.67 -2.25 -10.12
N ILE A 117 11.84 -2.52 -8.83
CA ILE A 117 11.63 -3.84 -8.23
C ILE A 117 10.37 -3.92 -7.35
N GLY A 118 9.88 -2.78 -6.88
CA GLY A 118 8.78 -2.74 -5.95
C GLY A 118 8.13 -1.38 -5.82
N LEU A 119 7.00 -1.36 -5.11
CA LEU A 119 6.38 -0.15 -4.60
C LEU A 119 6.30 -0.25 -3.08
N ARG A 120 6.49 0.87 -2.39
CA ARG A 120 6.21 0.97 -0.95
C ARG A 120 5.22 2.06 -0.71
N GLY A 121 4.44 1.94 0.36
CA GLY A 121 3.48 2.97 0.69
C GLY A 121 3.13 3.06 2.17
N ALA A 122 2.41 4.14 2.44
CA ALA A 122 1.85 4.49 3.73
C ALA A 122 0.36 4.81 3.53
N THR A 123 -0.49 4.20 4.33
CA THR A 123 -1.93 4.19 4.19
C THR A 123 -2.59 4.75 5.44
N THR A 124 -3.48 5.71 5.27
CA THR A 124 -4.30 6.28 6.35
C THR A 124 -5.77 6.04 6.03
N ASP A 125 -6.50 5.43 6.96
CA ASP A 125 -7.96 5.38 6.95
C ASP A 125 -8.51 6.75 7.35
N CYS A 126 -9.29 7.37 6.47
CA CYS A 126 -9.93 8.66 6.70
C CYS A 126 -11.34 8.52 7.29
N GLY A 127 -11.81 7.29 7.52
CA GLY A 127 -13.12 6.98 8.09
C GLY A 127 -14.21 6.71 7.05
N PRO A 128 -15.44 6.46 7.53
CA PRO A 128 -16.57 6.09 6.68
C PRO A 128 -17.01 7.23 5.75
N THR A 129 -17.61 6.85 4.61
CA THR A 129 -18.15 7.78 3.60
C THR A 129 -19.65 7.64 3.42
#